data_AF-A0A7L2QF02-F1
#
_entry.id   AF-A0A7L2QF02-F1
#
_cell.length_a   1.000
_cell.length_b   1.000
_cell.length_c   1.000
_cell.angle_alpha   90.00
_cell.angle_beta   90.00
_cell.angle_gamma   90.00
#
_symmetry.space_group_name_H-M   'P 1'
#
loop_
_entity.id
_entity.type
_entity.pdbx_description
1 polymer ?
#
loop_
_entity_poly.entity_id
_entity_poly.type
_entity_poly.pdbx_seq_one_letter_code
_entity_poly.pdbx_strand_id
1 'polypeptide(L)'
;MRRSSSIAGNSSRQSMMALRVQDNNKMGFQTPQMKDRSTIGKLSMSRPTSGASERKVSCFGNRASGAGGSRSSQYGVFGTEKIKDPRPLHDKAFIQQCIKKLCEFLVENAYAHNVSMKSLQSPSVKDFLKIFTFIYKFLCPSYELPDSKFEEEIPKVFKDLGYPFALSKSSMYTVGAPHTWPQIVAALVWLIDCVKLYNAIRENAPSFDDRQSWGGETDDGIVHNKLFMDYCVKCYDLFMKGRDTFEELDAEVQSKLKDLFNIDPFQIESLAAENKRLQEEIARLEKEKESEPDRRVTLRNVKSSLQADVQKYQAYLANLESHIAILDQKLESVNDEVETAEMEVEAMKQENARLRHILDNQKYSAADIERINHERNELQQTINKLTKELEAEEHQLWNEELKYARNKEAV
;
A
#
# COMPACT_ATOMS: atom_id res chain seq x y z
N MET A 1 -18.87 63.62 31.46
CA MET A 1 -18.19 64.20 30.27
C MET A 1 -17.69 63.07 29.39
N ARG A 2 -18.12 63.09 28.11
CA ARG A 2 -17.63 62.38 26.88
C ARG A 2 -17.29 60.88 27.03
N ARG A 3 -18.16 59.93 26.60
CA ARG A 3 -18.45 59.48 25.19
C ARG A 3 -17.17 59.08 24.46
N SER A 4 -16.98 57.84 23.95
CA SER A 4 -17.77 57.09 22.95
C SER A 4 -17.19 55.64 22.88
N SER A 5 -17.96 54.54 23.03
CA SER A 5 -18.71 53.75 22.01
C SER A 5 -17.83 53.18 20.87
N SER A 6 -17.94 51.95 20.34
CA SER A 6 -18.99 50.89 20.29
C SER A 6 -18.39 49.68 19.51
N ILE A 7 -18.56 48.41 19.94
CA ILE A 7 -19.57 47.39 19.48
C ILE A 7 -19.41 47.05 17.98
N ALA A 8 -19.01 45.85 17.53
CA ALA A 8 -19.69 44.54 17.36
C ALA A 8 -18.84 43.80 16.29
N GLY A 9 -18.69 42.47 16.16
CA GLY A 9 -19.60 41.35 16.39
C GLY A 9 -19.94 40.71 15.02
N ASN A 10 -19.33 39.57 14.65
CA ASN A 10 -20.01 38.48 13.91
C ASN A 10 -19.17 37.19 13.73
N SER A 11 -19.63 36.11 14.35
CA SER A 11 -20.12 34.86 13.75
C SER A 11 -19.40 34.20 12.55
N SER A 12 -18.93 32.95 12.73
CA SER A 12 -19.12 31.75 11.85
C SER A 12 -18.24 30.57 12.34
N ARG A 13 -18.78 29.58 13.08
CA ARG A 13 -19.26 28.25 12.63
C ARG A 13 -18.28 27.35 11.83
N GLN A 14 -17.92 26.25 12.49
CA GLN A 14 -17.74 24.84 12.03
C GLN A 14 -16.68 24.51 10.95
N SER A 15 -15.79 23.55 11.25
CA SER A 15 -15.99 22.14 10.85
C SER A 15 -14.77 21.26 11.21
N MET A 16 -15.04 20.10 11.82
CA MET A 16 -14.11 18.98 11.94
C MET A 16 -14.03 18.23 10.60
N MET A 17 -12.84 17.81 10.16
CA MET A 17 -12.72 16.59 9.35
C MET A 17 -11.33 15.96 9.40
N ALA A 18 -11.34 14.63 9.42
CA ALA A 18 -10.21 13.73 9.53
C ALA A 18 -9.49 13.55 8.18
N LEU A 19 -8.16 13.47 8.22
CA LEU A 19 -7.32 13.03 7.10
C LEU A 19 -7.29 11.50 7.04
N ARG A 20 -7.79 10.98 5.91
CA ARG A 20 -7.87 9.57 5.55
C ARG A 20 -6.56 9.13 4.91
N VAL A 21 -5.98 8.04 5.41
CA VAL A 21 -4.82 7.33 4.83
C VAL A 21 -5.24 6.68 3.51
N GLN A 22 -4.39 6.80 2.47
CA GLN A 22 -4.53 6.08 1.21
C GLN A 22 -3.71 4.78 1.25
N ASP A 23 -4.41 3.64 1.27
CA ASP A 23 -3.86 2.34 0.92
C ASP A 23 -3.91 2.18 -0.60
N ASN A 24 -2.80 1.78 -1.23
CA ASN A 24 -2.81 1.27 -2.60
C ASN A 24 -2.07 -0.06 -2.67
N ASN A 25 -2.73 -1.02 -3.31
CA ASN A 25 -2.57 -2.45 -3.16
C ASN A 25 -2.00 -3.08 -4.46
N LYS A 26 -1.20 -4.13 -4.27
CA LYS A 26 -1.05 -5.35 -5.09
C LYS A 26 -0.46 -5.35 -6.51
N MET A 27 0.58 -6.18 -6.61
CA MET A 27 1.12 -6.91 -7.77
C MET A 27 0.08 -7.64 -8.63
N GLY A 28 0.36 -7.73 -9.93
CA GLY A 28 -0.20 -8.70 -10.87
C GLY A 28 0.67 -8.83 -12.13
N PHE A 29 1.15 -10.03 -12.42
CA PHE A 29 1.90 -10.40 -13.63
C PHE A 29 0.96 -10.61 -14.83
N GLN A 30 1.36 -10.20 -16.05
CA GLN A 30 0.97 -10.87 -17.31
C GLN A 30 1.78 -10.38 -18.55
N THR A 31 2.21 -11.35 -19.35
CA THR A 31 2.92 -11.30 -20.65
C THR A 31 2.08 -10.76 -21.83
N PRO A 32 2.67 -10.19 -22.90
CA PRO A 32 1.94 -9.84 -24.11
C PRO A 32 2.07 -10.91 -25.22
N GLN A 33 0.94 -11.24 -25.84
CA GLN A 33 0.82 -12.08 -27.05
C GLN A 33 0.39 -11.21 -28.25
N MET A 34 1.01 -11.47 -29.40
CA MET A 34 0.79 -10.79 -30.68
C MET A 34 -0.52 -11.22 -31.36
N LYS A 35 -1.12 -10.32 -32.16
CA LYS A 35 -2.16 -10.68 -33.14
C LYS A 35 -2.09 -9.80 -34.39
N ASP A 36 -1.98 -10.48 -35.53
CA ASP A 36 -2.13 -9.99 -36.90
C ASP A 36 -3.48 -9.32 -37.16
N ARG A 37 -3.52 -8.42 -38.16
CA ARG A 37 -4.45 -8.50 -39.31
C ARG A 37 -4.23 -7.36 -40.33
N SER A 38 -4.07 -7.75 -41.58
CA SER A 38 -4.07 -6.93 -42.80
C SER A 38 -5.49 -6.49 -43.23
N THR A 39 -5.61 -5.36 -43.95
CA THR A 39 -6.25 -5.26 -45.30
C THR A 39 -6.34 -3.81 -45.86
N ILE A 40 -5.79 -3.64 -47.06
CA ILE A 40 -6.30 -2.98 -48.30
C ILE A 40 -6.85 -1.54 -48.26
N GLY A 41 -6.24 -0.69 -49.09
CA GLY A 41 -6.84 0.49 -49.74
C GLY A 41 -5.99 0.95 -50.95
N LYS A 42 -6.57 0.91 -52.17
CA LYS A 42 -5.99 1.42 -53.43
C LYS A 42 -6.60 2.80 -53.78
N LEU A 43 -5.87 3.60 -54.58
CA LEU A 43 -6.28 4.46 -55.73
C LEU A 43 -5.07 5.41 -56.04
N SER A 44 -4.29 5.27 -57.14
CA SER A 44 -4.46 5.84 -58.51
C SER A 44 -4.66 7.37 -58.51
N MET A 45 -4.04 8.27 -59.28
CA MET A 45 -3.22 8.32 -60.51
C MET A 45 -2.65 9.76 -60.64
N SER A 46 -1.47 9.96 -61.25
CA SER A 46 -1.20 10.94 -62.34
C SER A 46 0.29 11.27 -62.53
N ARG A 47 0.75 11.12 -63.78
CA ARG A 47 1.99 11.64 -64.40
C ARG A 47 1.68 13.06 -64.97
N PRO A 48 2.62 13.92 -65.45
CA PRO A 48 3.61 13.56 -66.49
C PRO A 48 4.95 14.36 -66.61
N THR A 49 5.78 13.90 -67.55
CA THR A 49 6.82 14.62 -68.37
C THR A 49 8.08 15.19 -67.69
N SER A 50 9.31 15.23 -68.25
CA SER A 50 9.88 14.93 -69.58
C SER A 50 11.43 15.09 -69.56
N GLY A 51 12.15 14.46 -70.51
CA GLY A 51 13.53 14.81 -70.94
C GLY A 51 14.57 13.68 -70.73
N ALA A 52 14.71 12.71 -71.64
CA ALA A 52 15.48 12.73 -72.90
C ALA A 52 17.01 12.88 -72.73
N SER A 53 17.78 11.80 -72.93
CA SER A 53 18.82 11.73 -73.97
C SER A 53 19.48 10.34 -74.02
N GLU A 54 19.71 9.90 -75.25
CA GLU A 54 20.18 8.59 -75.70
C GLU A 54 21.71 8.44 -75.60
N ARG A 55 22.22 7.20 -75.48
CA ARG A 55 22.98 6.52 -76.57
C ARG A 55 23.65 5.20 -76.14
N LYS A 56 23.28 4.18 -76.94
CA LYS A 56 24.13 3.15 -77.60
C LYS A 56 24.80 2.03 -76.77
N VAL A 57 24.11 0.89 -76.82
CA VAL A 57 24.54 -0.47 -77.19
C VAL A 57 26.01 -0.71 -77.58
N SER A 58 26.60 -1.79 -77.05
CA SER A 58 26.96 -2.94 -77.89
C SER A 58 27.14 -4.21 -77.05
N CYS A 59 26.72 -5.31 -77.66
CA CYS A 59 26.64 -6.66 -77.15
C CYS A 59 27.67 -7.51 -77.91
N PHE A 60 28.44 -8.32 -77.19
CA PHE A 60 29.05 -9.54 -77.73
C PHE A 60 29.01 -10.60 -76.65
N GLY A 61 28.25 -11.66 -76.91
CA GLY A 61 28.29 -12.90 -76.16
C GLY A 61 29.20 -13.92 -76.83
N ASN A 62 29.75 -14.83 -76.02
CA ASN A 62 29.82 -16.26 -76.34
C ASN A 62 30.15 -17.07 -75.07
N ARG A 63 29.23 -18.00 -74.74
CA ARG A 63 29.39 -19.44 -74.36
C ARG A 63 30.67 -19.85 -73.59
N ALA A 64 30.68 -20.71 -72.56
CA ALA A 64 29.76 -21.73 -72.08
C ALA A 64 30.15 -22.20 -70.65
N SER A 65 29.16 -22.78 -69.95
CA SER A 65 29.24 -23.95 -69.03
C SER A 65 30.23 -23.98 -67.85
N GLY A 66 29.69 -24.09 -66.63
CA GLY A 66 30.41 -24.60 -65.47
C GLY A 66 29.62 -24.43 -64.18
N ALA A 67 29.10 -25.53 -63.64
CA ALA A 67 28.26 -25.60 -62.45
C ALA A 67 28.98 -25.10 -61.18
N GLY A 68 28.29 -24.29 -60.37
CA GLY A 68 28.76 -23.87 -59.05
C GLY A 68 27.74 -22.94 -58.42
N GLY A 69 27.00 -23.44 -57.43
CA GLY A 69 25.86 -22.78 -56.81
C GLY A 69 26.14 -21.36 -56.33
N SER A 70 25.22 -20.46 -56.68
CA SER A 70 25.07 -19.15 -56.05
C SER A 70 24.74 -19.35 -54.56
N ARG A 71 25.74 -19.16 -53.71
CA ARG A 71 25.51 -18.78 -52.31
C ARG A 71 25.80 -17.28 -52.19
N SER A 72 24.72 -16.52 -52.21
CA SER A 72 24.67 -15.18 -51.63
C SER A 72 25.16 -15.25 -50.19
N SER A 73 26.35 -14.71 -49.93
CA SER A 73 26.78 -14.27 -48.62
C SER A 73 27.48 -12.92 -48.81
N GLN A 74 26.68 -11.86 -48.85
CA GLN A 74 27.11 -10.55 -48.37
C GLN A 74 27.62 -10.74 -46.94
N TYR A 75 28.72 -10.07 -46.61
CA TYR A 75 29.51 -10.18 -45.37
C TYR A 75 30.62 -11.24 -45.37
N GLY A 76 31.86 -10.76 -45.54
CA GLY A 76 33.01 -11.39 -44.91
C GLY A 76 34.13 -11.89 -45.83
N VAL A 77 34.70 -11.05 -46.69
CA VAL A 77 36.15 -11.06 -47.01
C VAL A 77 36.51 -9.65 -47.49
N PHE A 78 37.13 -8.83 -46.63
CA PHE A 78 37.85 -7.66 -47.11
C PHE A 78 39.05 -8.18 -47.91
N GLY A 79 38.93 -8.16 -49.24
CA GLY A 79 40.11 -8.19 -50.09
C GLY A 79 40.99 -7.01 -49.67
N THR A 80 42.25 -7.29 -49.36
CA THR A 80 43.25 -6.24 -49.17
C THR A 80 43.47 -5.55 -50.52
N GLU A 81 42.56 -4.65 -50.90
CA GLU A 81 42.89 -3.63 -51.87
C GLU A 81 44.10 -2.90 -51.30
N LYS A 82 45.23 -2.97 -52.02
CA LYS A 82 46.46 -2.30 -51.61
C LYS A 82 46.15 -0.80 -51.52
N ILE A 83 45.91 -0.32 -50.31
CA ILE A 83 45.59 1.09 -50.07
C ILE A 83 46.74 1.92 -50.67
N LYS A 84 46.40 2.74 -51.66
CA LYS A 84 47.38 3.62 -52.29
C LYS A 84 47.72 4.73 -51.30
N ASP A 85 49.00 5.03 -51.15
CA ASP A 85 49.44 6.13 -50.30
C ASP A 85 48.85 7.46 -50.82
N PRO A 86 48.00 8.14 -50.02
CA PRO A 86 47.40 9.40 -50.43
C PRO A 86 48.39 10.57 -50.36
N ARG A 87 49.56 10.39 -49.70
CA ARG A 87 50.57 11.45 -49.57
C ARG A 87 51.28 11.65 -50.92
N PRO A 88 51.48 12.89 -51.38
CA PRO A 88 52.15 13.17 -52.64
C PRO A 88 53.68 13.03 -52.49
N LEU A 89 54.20 11.80 -52.35
CA LEU A 89 55.62 11.52 -52.11
C LEU A 89 56.56 11.94 -53.26
N HIS A 90 56.00 12.17 -54.46
CA HIS A 90 56.75 12.67 -55.61
C HIS A 90 56.81 14.20 -55.70
N ASP A 91 55.97 14.91 -54.93
CA ASP A 91 55.98 16.36 -54.89
C ASP A 91 57.11 16.87 -54.00
N LYS A 92 58.04 17.63 -54.60
CA LYS A 92 59.17 18.22 -53.88
C LYS A 92 58.71 19.17 -52.78
N ALA A 93 57.62 19.91 -52.97
CA ALA A 93 57.13 20.84 -51.96
C ALA A 93 56.65 20.10 -50.70
N PHE A 94 55.89 19.02 -50.86
CA PHE A 94 55.46 18.16 -49.76
C PHE A 94 56.64 17.55 -48.99
N ILE A 95 57.66 17.06 -49.71
CA ILE A 95 58.86 16.50 -49.06
C ILE A 95 59.65 17.56 -48.29
N GLN A 96 59.78 18.78 -48.82
CA GLN A 96 60.39 19.89 -48.08
C GLN A 96 59.60 20.25 -46.82
N GLN A 97 58.26 20.19 -46.86
CA GLN A 97 57.42 20.38 -45.67
C GLN A 97 57.63 19.26 -44.64
N CYS A 98 57.78 18.01 -45.07
CA CYS A 98 58.07 16.88 -44.18
C CYS A 98 59.43 17.06 -43.49
N ILE A 99 60.46 17.44 -44.25
CA ILE A 99 61.79 17.73 -43.71
C ILE A 99 61.74 18.89 -42.71
N LYS A 100 60.96 19.94 -43.03
CA LYS A 100 60.75 21.09 -42.12
C LYS A 100 60.11 20.65 -40.81
N LYS A 101 59.00 19.90 -40.86
CA LYS A 101 58.33 19.37 -39.66
C LYS A 101 59.25 18.48 -38.81
N LEU A 102 60.04 17.62 -39.47
CA LEU A 102 61.03 16.80 -38.78
C LEU A 102 62.10 17.66 -38.09
N CYS A 103 62.62 18.67 -38.78
CA CYS A 103 63.62 19.57 -38.22
C CYS A 103 63.08 20.35 -37.02
N GLU A 104 61.88 20.93 -37.14
CA GLU A 104 61.19 21.67 -36.07
C GLU A 104 61.00 20.78 -34.84
N PHE A 105 60.46 19.57 -35.02
CA PHE A 105 60.25 18.63 -33.91
C PHE A 105 61.56 18.28 -33.19
N LEU A 106 62.65 18.01 -33.92
CA LEU A 106 63.94 17.68 -33.33
C LEU A 106 64.53 18.85 -32.53
N VAL A 107 64.38 20.08 -33.03
CA VAL A 107 64.86 21.29 -32.35
C VAL A 107 64.02 21.60 -31.11
N GLU A 108 62.69 21.54 -31.22
CA GLU A 108 61.74 21.81 -30.13
C GLU A 108 61.93 20.85 -28.95
N ASN A 109 62.30 19.59 -29.22
CA ASN A 109 62.46 18.55 -28.20
C ASN A 109 63.93 18.36 -27.75
N ALA A 110 64.81 19.33 -28.01
CA ALA A 110 66.21 19.34 -27.58
C ALA A 110 67.03 18.11 -28.04
N TYR A 111 66.94 17.75 -29.32
CA TYR A 111 67.78 16.70 -29.91
C TYR A 111 69.27 17.02 -29.75
N ALA A 112 70.05 16.05 -29.25
CA ALA A 112 71.45 16.24 -28.86
C ALA A 112 72.43 16.54 -30.00
N HIS A 113 72.02 16.34 -31.26
CA HIS A 113 72.87 16.55 -32.43
C HIS A 113 72.38 17.76 -33.24
N ASN A 114 73.31 18.56 -33.77
CA ASN A 114 72.99 19.70 -34.62
C ASN A 114 72.28 19.23 -35.90
N VAL A 115 71.03 19.64 -36.08
CA VAL A 115 70.21 19.36 -37.25
C VAL A 115 69.88 20.64 -38.00
N SER A 116 69.92 20.58 -39.32
CA SER A 116 69.53 21.67 -40.22
C SER A 116 68.71 21.13 -41.40
N MET A 117 67.94 22.01 -42.02
CA MET A 117 67.19 21.70 -43.25
C MET A 117 68.07 21.12 -44.37
N LYS A 118 69.37 21.48 -44.40
CA LYS A 118 70.33 20.98 -45.39
C LYS A 118 70.82 19.58 -45.04
N SER A 119 71.13 19.30 -43.77
CA SER A 119 71.58 17.97 -43.33
C SER A 119 70.48 16.90 -43.45
N LEU A 120 69.21 17.30 -43.38
CA LEU A 120 68.07 16.39 -43.50
C LEU A 120 67.59 16.18 -44.95
N GLN A 121 68.26 16.74 -45.97
CA GLN A 121 67.92 16.47 -47.38
C GLN A 121 68.34 15.06 -47.82
N SER A 122 69.42 14.54 -47.25
CA SER A 122 69.97 13.22 -47.54
C SER A 122 70.79 12.74 -46.34
N PRO A 123 70.12 12.31 -45.24
CA PRO A 123 70.83 11.88 -44.04
C PRO A 123 71.54 10.56 -44.25
N SER A 124 72.63 10.34 -43.51
CA SER A 124 73.29 9.05 -43.48
C SER A 124 72.42 8.01 -42.75
N VAL A 125 72.69 6.71 -42.97
CA VAL A 125 72.03 5.64 -42.21
C VAL A 125 72.21 5.84 -40.71
N LYS A 126 73.42 6.22 -40.26
CA LYS A 126 73.69 6.48 -38.84
C LYS A 126 72.87 7.63 -38.28
N ASP A 127 72.70 8.71 -39.04
CA ASP A 127 71.90 9.86 -38.61
C ASP A 127 70.42 9.50 -38.55
N PHE A 128 69.92 8.77 -39.55
CA PHE A 128 68.56 8.23 -39.54
C PHE A 128 68.29 7.36 -38.32
N LEU A 129 69.20 6.43 -37.98
CA LEU A 129 69.05 5.55 -36.82
C LEU A 129 68.96 6.35 -35.52
N LYS A 130 69.80 7.38 -35.37
CA LYS A 130 69.75 8.27 -34.20
C LYS A 130 68.45 9.08 -34.13
N ILE A 131 67.99 9.62 -35.26
CA ILE A 131 66.74 10.38 -35.36
C ILE A 131 65.55 9.48 -35.03
N PHE A 132 65.46 8.30 -35.64
CA PHE A 132 64.41 7.32 -35.39
C PHE A 132 64.37 6.94 -33.91
N THR A 133 65.52 6.57 -33.34
CA THR A 133 65.62 6.18 -31.93
C THR A 133 65.18 7.31 -31.00
N PHE A 134 65.58 8.55 -31.30
CA PHE A 134 65.17 9.72 -30.54
C PHE A 134 63.65 9.93 -30.56
N ILE A 135 63.02 9.89 -31.74
CA ILE A 135 61.56 10.07 -31.87
C ILE A 135 60.83 8.91 -31.19
N TYR A 136 61.28 7.66 -31.40
CA TYR A 136 60.60 6.49 -30.86
C TYR A 136 60.68 6.39 -29.33
N LYS A 137 61.73 6.96 -28.71
CA LYS A 137 61.84 7.04 -27.24
C LYS A 137 60.73 7.85 -26.57
N PHE A 138 60.03 8.73 -27.29
CA PHE A 138 58.84 9.40 -26.76
C PHE A 138 57.65 8.44 -26.57
N LEU A 139 57.59 7.35 -27.35
CA LEU A 139 56.58 6.31 -27.21
C LEU A 139 57.04 5.19 -26.27
N CYS A 140 58.32 4.81 -26.36
CA CYS A 140 58.92 3.74 -25.57
C CYS A 140 60.23 4.21 -24.92
N PRO A 141 60.19 4.76 -23.69
CA PRO A 141 61.37 5.31 -23.01
C PRO A 141 62.51 4.30 -22.80
N SER A 142 62.18 3.01 -22.67
CA SER A 142 63.14 1.91 -22.49
C SER A 142 63.67 1.33 -23.80
N TYR A 143 63.36 1.94 -24.95
CA TYR A 143 63.81 1.41 -26.24
C TYR A 143 65.31 1.65 -26.46
N GLU A 144 66.00 0.57 -26.81
CA GLU A 144 67.37 0.59 -27.31
C GLU A 144 67.39 -0.04 -28.70
N LEU A 145 68.07 0.62 -29.64
CA LEU A 145 68.22 0.11 -30.99
C LEU A 145 69.13 -1.14 -30.93
N PRO A 146 68.73 -2.28 -31.49
CA PRO A 146 69.57 -3.48 -31.51
C PRO A 146 70.88 -3.26 -32.25
N ASP A 147 71.98 -3.81 -31.70
CA ASP A 147 73.32 -3.73 -32.29
C ASP A 147 73.44 -4.43 -33.66
N SER A 148 72.46 -5.28 -34.00
CA SER A 148 72.37 -5.98 -35.29
C SER A 148 70.94 -6.00 -35.81
N LYS A 149 70.77 -6.15 -37.13
CA LYS A 149 69.47 -6.30 -37.82
C LYS A 149 68.51 -5.11 -37.72
N PHE A 150 69.02 -3.88 -37.59
CA PHE A 150 68.17 -2.67 -37.58
C PHE A 150 67.26 -2.58 -38.82
N GLU A 151 67.69 -3.16 -39.93
CA GLU A 151 66.96 -3.16 -41.19
C GLU A 151 65.70 -4.05 -41.20
N GLU A 152 65.59 -4.97 -40.24
CA GLU A 152 64.40 -5.80 -39.99
C GLU A 152 63.57 -5.20 -38.85
N GLU A 153 64.24 -4.71 -37.81
CA GLU A 153 63.60 -4.17 -36.61
C GLU A 153 62.83 -2.87 -36.87
N ILE A 154 63.37 -1.93 -37.64
CA ILE A 154 62.68 -0.65 -37.89
C ILE A 154 61.38 -0.86 -38.68
N PRO A 155 61.36 -1.57 -39.83
CA PRO A 155 60.10 -1.90 -40.50
C PRO A 155 59.10 -2.63 -39.62
N LYS A 156 59.57 -3.53 -38.73
CA LYS A 156 58.73 -4.23 -37.77
C LYS A 156 58.09 -3.26 -36.76
N VAL A 157 58.86 -2.34 -36.18
CA VAL A 157 58.31 -1.29 -35.28
C VAL A 157 57.23 -0.47 -35.99
N PHE A 158 57.47 0.00 -37.22
CA PHE A 158 56.44 0.73 -37.96
C PHE A 158 55.19 -0.12 -38.21
N LYS A 159 55.34 -1.40 -38.54
CA LYS A 159 54.22 -2.33 -38.72
C LYS A 159 53.43 -2.53 -37.43
N ASP A 160 54.11 -2.72 -36.30
CA ASP A 160 53.50 -2.96 -34.99
C ASP A 160 52.77 -1.71 -34.46
N LEU A 161 53.26 -0.51 -34.80
CA LEU A 161 52.56 0.76 -34.56
C LEU A 161 51.37 1.00 -35.52
N GLY A 162 51.12 0.10 -36.48
CA GLY A 162 50.02 0.21 -37.43
C GLY A 162 50.28 1.12 -38.63
N TYR A 163 51.55 1.35 -38.99
CA TYR A 163 51.89 2.13 -40.19
C TYR A 163 51.38 1.41 -41.47
N PRO A 164 50.54 2.05 -42.30
CA PRO A 164 49.83 1.37 -43.38
C PRO A 164 50.70 1.04 -44.62
N PHE A 165 51.93 1.57 -44.70
CA PHE A 165 52.78 1.42 -45.89
C PHE A 165 54.08 0.68 -45.56
N ALA A 166 54.28 -0.49 -46.18
CA ALA A 166 55.45 -1.31 -45.88
C ALA A 166 56.78 -0.61 -46.23
N LEU A 167 57.73 -0.65 -45.30
CA LEU A 167 59.12 -0.25 -45.51
C LEU A 167 59.95 -1.50 -45.83
N SER A 168 60.66 -1.52 -46.95
CA SER A 168 61.48 -2.68 -47.32
C SER A 168 62.84 -2.68 -46.60
N LYS A 169 63.40 -3.89 -46.42
CA LYS A 169 64.76 -4.09 -45.87
C LYS A 169 65.83 -3.29 -46.66
N SER A 170 65.69 -3.25 -47.98
CA SER A 170 66.59 -2.49 -48.87
C SER A 170 66.55 -0.98 -48.59
N SER A 171 65.38 -0.42 -48.30
CA SER A 171 65.22 1.01 -48.00
C SER A 171 65.96 1.42 -46.73
N MET A 172 66.17 0.51 -45.77
CA MET A 172 66.89 0.78 -44.53
C MET A 172 68.41 0.91 -44.74
N TYR A 173 68.97 0.29 -45.77
CA TYR A 173 70.38 0.48 -46.14
C TYR A 173 70.63 1.76 -46.96
N THR A 174 69.60 2.27 -47.63
CA THR A 174 69.70 3.43 -48.53
C THR A 174 68.74 4.56 -48.16
N VAL A 175 68.54 4.80 -46.86
CA VAL A 175 67.53 5.75 -46.36
C VAL A 175 67.67 7.16 -46.94
N GLY A 176 68.89 7.66 -47.15
CA GLY A 176 69.16 8.98 -47.71
C GLY A 176 69.10 9.09 -49.23
N ALA A 177 68.85 7.99 -49.95
CA ALA A 177 68.84 7.99 -51.42
C ALA A 177 67.66 8.82 -51.97
N PRO A 178 67.82 9.53 -53.10
CA PRO A 178 66.79 10.45 -53.63
C PRO A 178 65.40 9.84 -53.85
N HIS A 179 65.32 8.54 -54.16
CA HIS A 179 64.06 7.84 -54.39
C HIS A 179 63.51 7.13 -53.14
N THR A 180 64.31 6.99 -52.09
CA THR A 180 63.95 6.29 -50.84
C THR A 180 63.62 7.28 -49.73
N TRP A 181 64.40 8.36 -49.61
CA TRP A 181 64.25 9.37 -48.56
C TRP A 181 62.83 9.97 -48.49
N PRO A 182 62.14 10.27 -49.61
CA PRO A 182 60.75 10.75 -49.56
C PRO A 182 59.80 9.83 -48.77
N GLN A 183 59.94 8.51 -48.92
CA GLN A 183 59.13 7.53 -48.19
C GLN A 183 59.53 7.46 -46.71
N ILE A 184 60.83 7.53 -46.42
CA ILE A 184 61.36 7.45 -45.05
C ILE A 184 61.00 8.69 -44.23
N VAL A 185 61.20 9.90 -44.78
CA VAL A 185 60.86 11.14 -44.07
C VAL A 185 59.36 11.25 -43.82
N ALA A 186 58.53 10.79 -44.77
CA ALA A 186 57.09 10.74 -44.57
C ALA A 186 56.69 9.74 -43.47
N ALA A 187 57.41 8.61 -43.34
CA ALA A 187 57.22 7.67 -42.23
C ALA A 187 57.65 8.29 -40.88
N LEU A 188 58.77 9.02 -40.84
CA LEU A 188 59.21 9.71 -39.62
C LEU A 188 58.24 10.82 -39.19
N VAL A 189 57.69 11.58 -40.13
CA VAL A 189 56.67 12.59 -39.81
C VAL A 189 55.38 11.92 -39.30
N TRP A 190 54.98 10.80 -39.88
CA TRP A 190 53.87 10.00 -39.33
C TRP A 190 54.16 9.54 -37.90
N LEU A 191 55.39 9.10 -37.61
CA LEU A 191 55.80 8.71 -36.25
C LEU A 191 55.76 9.89 -35.28
N ILE A 192 56.15 11.09 -35.73
CA ILE A 192 56.00 12.33 -34.95
C ILE A 192 54.51 12.61 -34.65
N ASP A 193 53.63 12.43 -35.63
CA ASP A 193 52.19 12.60 -35.43
C ASP A 193 51.64 11.58 -34.42
N CYS A 194 52.14 10.32 -34.42
CA CYS A 194 51.83 9.34 -33.38
C CYS A 194 52.28 9.78 -31.99
N VAL A 195 53.49 10.37 -31.87
CA VAL A 195 53.99 10.93 -30.61
C VAL A 195 53.09 12.06 -30.11
N LYS A 196 52.70 12.98 -31.00
CA LYS A 196 51.78 14.08 -30.66
C LYS A 196 50.42 13.56 -30.19
N LEU A 197 49.87 12.57 -30.89
CA LEU A 197 48.62 11.94 -30.50
C LEU A 197 48.74 11.24 -29.14
N TYR A 198 49.81 10.49 -28.91
CA TYR A 198 50.06 9.81 -27.63
C TYR A 198 50.16 10.81 -26.47
N ASN A 199 50.88 11.92 -26.65
CA ASN A 199 50.97 12.96 -25.64
C ASN A 199 49.62 13.63 -25.39
N ALA A 200 48.86 13.94 -26.44
CA ALA A 200 47.52 14.51 -26.30
C ALA A 200 46.55 13.57 -25.57
N ILE A 201 46.64 12.26 -25.79
CA ILE A 201 45.85 11.24 -25.08
C ILE A 201 46.28 11.16 -23.62
N ARG A 202 47.57 11.31 -23.30
CA ARG A 202 48.05 11.30 -21.92
C ARG A 202 47.65 12.55 -21.14
N GLU A 203 47.74 13.71 -21.75
CA GLU A 203 47.38 15.00 -21.14
C GLU A 203 45.86 15.14 -20.99
N ASN A 204 45.10 14.71 -22.00
CA ASN A 204 43.64 14.68 -21.99
C ASN A 204 43.12 13.27 -21.70
N ALA A 205 43.84 12.48 -20.90
CA ALA A 205 43.32 11.20 -20.44
C ALA A 205 41.95 11.53 -19.83
N PRO A 206 40.84 10.98 -20.37
CA PRO A 206 39.53 11.31 -19.83
C PRO A 206 39.64 10.99 -18.35
N SER A 207 39.51 12.02 -17.51
CA SER A 207 39.31 11.82 -16.09
C SER A 207 38.16 10.85 -16.06
N PHE A 208 38.44 9.59 -15.70
CA PHE A 208 37.43 8.56 -15.66
C PHE A 208 36.37 9.14 -14.73
N ASP A 209 35.28 9.57 -15.33
CA ASP A 209 34.44 10.64 -14.81
C ASP A 209 34.09 10.29 -13.37
N ASP A 210 34.63 11.06 -12.42
CA ASP A 210 34.48 10.81 -10.98
C ASP A 210 33.01 10.94 -10.54
N ARG A 211 32.15 11.37 -11.47
CA ARG A 211 30.69 11.46 -11.33
C ARG A 211 29.93 10.33 -11.99
N GLN A 212 30.53 9.50 -12.84
CA GLN A 212 29.85 8.33 -13.39
C GLN A 212 29.84 7.21 -12.37
N SER A 213 28.83 7.29 -11.51
CA SER A 213 28.23 6.19 -10.78
C SER A 213 29.22 5.38 -9.95
N TRP A 214 29.30 5.72 -8.66
CA TRP A 214 29.60 4.76 -7.58
C TRP A 214 28.58 3.60 -7.51
N GLY A 215 28.01 3.17 -8.63
CA GLY A 215 26.89 2.25 -8.75
C GLY A 215 26.97 1.41 -10.02
N GLY A 216 28.19 1.09 -10.46
CA GLY A 216 28.42 0.00 -11.40
C GLY A 216 28.80 -1.24 -10.61
N GLU A 217 27.85 -2.17 -10.44
CA GLU A 217 28.17 -3.50 -9.97
C GLU A 217 29.01 -4.19 -11.04
N THR A 218 30.20 -4.67 -10.66
CA THR A 218 31.00 -5.53 -11.56
C THR A 218 30.29 -6.87 -11.70
N ASP A 219 30.54 -7.64 -12.76
CA ASP A 219 29.96 -8.99 -12.95
C ASP A 219 30.15 -9.90 -11.72
N ASP A 220 31.21 -9.64 -10.95
CA ASP A 220 31.56 -10.32 -9.69
C ASP A 220 30.84 -9.77 -8.44
N GLY A 221 29.86 -8.86 -8.58
CA GLY A 221 29.06 -8.34 -7.46
C GLY A 221 29.68 -7.16 -6.69
N ILE A 222 30.71 -6.50 -7.23
CA ILE A 222 31.40 -5.38 -6.55
C ILE A 222 30.68 -4.06 -6.84
N VAL A 223 29.96 -3.53 -5.84
CA VAL A 223 29.07 -2.35 -5.95
C VAL A 223 29.83 -0.99 -5.94
N HIS A 224 31.08 -0.96 -5.47
CA HIS A 224 31.94 0.24 -5.46
C HIS A 224 33.35 -0.06 -5.98
N ASN A 225 33.44 -0.53 -7.23
CA ASN A 225 34.68 -1.04 -7.81
C ASN A 225 35.85 -0.03 -7.74
N LYS A 226 35.60 1.28 -7.90
CA LYS A 226 36.66 2.29 -7.76
C LYS A 226 37.27 2.33 -6.35
N LEU A 227 36.43 2.31 -5.31
CA LEU A 227 36.90 2.30 -3.93
C LEU A 227 37.65 1.01 -3.62
N PHE A 228 37.13 -0.11 -4.11
CA PHE A 228 37.77 -1.43 -4.00
C PHE A 228 39.14 -1.46 -4.70
N MET A 229 39.23 -0.96 -5.92
CA MET A 229 40.48 -0.92 -6.69
C MET A 229 41.51 0.03 -6.06
N ASP A 230 41.10 1.21 -5.59
CA ASP A 230 41.97 2.14 -4.84
C ASP A 230 42.57 1.45 -3.60
N TYR A 231 41.73 0.77 -2.82
CA TYR A 231 42.16 0.00 -1.67
C TYR A 231 43.11 -1.14 -2.05
N CYS A 232 42.76 -1.94 -3.07
CA CYS A 232 43.58 -3.07 -3.51
C CYS A 232 44.94 -2.63 -4.02
N VAL A 233 45.02 -1.56 -4.82
CA VAL A 233 46.29 -1.04 -5.34
C VAL A 233 47.18 -0.56 -4.19
N LYS A 234 46.62 0.16 -3.22
CA LYS A 234 47.36 0.62 -2.03
C LYS A 234 47.84 -0.54 -1.17
N CYS A 235 46.97 -1.53 -0.89
CA CYS A 235 47.35 -2.72 -0.15
C CYS A 235 48.44 -3.50 -0.86
N TYR A 236 48.33 -3.66 -2.19
CA TYR A 236 49.29 -4.40 -2.99
C TYR A 236 50.65 -3.69 -3.05
N ASP A 237 50.70 -2.36 -3.13
CA ASP A 237 51.94 -1.59 -3.03
C ASP A 237 52.63 -1.77 -1.66
N LEU A 238 51.86 -1.75 -0.57
CA LEU A 238 52.39 -2.03 0.77
C LEU A 238 52.84 -3.48 0.94
N PHE A 239 52.10 -4.43 0.37
CA PHE A 239 52.47 -5.83 0.33
C PHE A 239 53.78 -6.05 -0.43
N MET A 240 53.94 -5.41 -1.58
CA MET A 240 55.19 -5.43 -2.37
C MET A 240 56.38 -4.81 -1.61
N LYS A 241 56.11 -3.95 -0.62
CA LYS A 241 57.11 -3.41 0.31
C LYS A 241 57.34 -4.28 1.55
N GLY A 242 56.70 -5.44 1.64
CA GLY A 242 56.87 -6.43 2.71
C GLY A 242 55.99 -6.22 3.94
N ARG A 243 54.94 -5.39 3.86
CA ARG A 243 53.93 -5.24 4.92
C ARG A 243 52.87 -6.33 4.77
N ASP A 244 52.39 -6.86 5.90
CA ASP A 244 51.38 -7.93 5.94
C ASP A 244 50.09 -7.50 6.68
N THR A 245 50.04 -6.25 7.15
CA THR A 245 48.88 -5.66 7.81
C THR A 245 48.54 -4.29 7.22
N PHE A 246 47.24 -3.98 7.17
CA PHE A 246 46.68 -2.85 6.42
C PHE A 246 45.65 -2.03 7.22
N GLU A 247 45.78 -1.98 8.55
CA GLU A 247 44.79 -1.37 9.44
C GLU A 247 44.51 0.11 9.12
N GLU A 248 45.53 0.85 8.68
CA GLU A 248 45.41 2.24 8.26
C GLU A 248 44.51 2.39 7.02
N LEU A 249 44.66 1.49 6.05
CA LEU A 249 43.85 1.45 4.83
C LEU A 249 42.44 0.96 5.12
N ASP A 250 42.29 -0.02 6.03
CA ASP A 250 40.99 -0.50 6.48
C ASP A 250 40.20 0.64 7.15
N ALA A 251 40.85 1.42 8.01
CA ALA A 251 40.24 2.59 8.64
C ALA A 251 39.86 3.67 7.62
N GLU A 252 40.71 3.93 6.62
CA GLU A 252 40.43 4.87 5.52
C GLU A 252 39.17 4.44 4.75
N VAL A 253 39.09 3.16 4.34
CA VAL A 253 37.94 2.62 3.61
C VAL A 253 36.68 2.62 4.48
N GLN A 254 36.78 2.21 5.75
CA GLN A 254 35.65 2.27 6.67
C GLN A 254 35.12 3.70 6.82
N SER A 255 35.98 4.71 6.91
CA SER A 255 35.56 6.11 6.94
C SER A 255 34.81 6.50 5.66
N LYS A 256 35.39 6.19 4.49
CA LYS A 256 34.76 6.48 3.20
C LYS A 256 33.41 5.77 3.05
N LEU A 257 33.28 4.53 3.53
CA LEU A 257 32.02 3.78 3.52
C LEU A 257 30.99 4.40 4.47
N LYS A 258 31.40 4.85 5.66
CA LYS A 258 30.49 5.57 6.58
C LYS A 258 29.95 6.84 5.92
N ASP A 259 30.82 7.61 5.26
CA ASP A 259 30.41 8.82 4.54
C ASP A 259 29.48 8.48 3.35
N LEU A 260 29.80 7.43 2.60
CA LEU A 260 29.04 6.98 1.42
C LEU A 260 27.63 6.50 1.77
N PHE A 261 27.49 5.78 2.88
CA PHE A 261 26.19 5.29 3.36
C PHE A 261 25.51 6.25 4.34
N ASN A 262 26.07 7.45 4.55
CA ASN A 262 25.57 8.44 5.50
C ASN A 262 25.35 7.86 6.90
N ILE A 263 26.22 6.94 7.32
CA ILE A 263 26.14 6.26 8.61
C ILE A 263 26.69 7.19 9.69
N ASP A 264 25.77 7.75 10.47
CA ASP A 264 26.11 8.45 11.70
C ASP A 264 26.03 7.47 12.89
N PRO A 265 27.18 7.13 13.54
CA PRO A 265 27.20 6.22 14.68
C PRO A 265 26.27 6.67 15.81
N PHE A 266 26.16 7.98 16.04
CA PHE A 266 25.32 8.54 17.09
C PHE A 266 23.83 8.35 16.78
N GLN A 267 23.44 8.47 15.51
CA GLN A 267 22.06 8.20 15.09
C GLN A 267 21.70 6.72 15.24
N ILE A 268 22.61 5.80 14.89
CA ILE A 268 22.36 4.36 15.06
C ILE A 268 22.15 4.03 16.54
N GLU A 269 23.03 4.52 17.42
CA GLU A 269 22.92 4.27 18.86
C GLU A 269 21.65 4.90 19.46
N SER A 270 21.32 6.13 19.06
CA SER A 270 20.09 6.82 19.47
C SER A 270 18.83 6.06 19.04
N LEU A 271 18.76 5.60 17.79
CA LEU A 271 17.65 4.81 17.27
C LEU A 271 17.54 3.44 17.96
N ALA A 272 18.66 2.81 18.30
CA ALA A 272 18.68 1.56 19.05
C ALA A 272 18.14 1.76 20.48
N ALA A 273 18.53 2.84 21.15
CA ALA A 273 18.05 3.20 22.48
C ALA A 273 16.54 3.54 22.47
N GLU A 274 16.08 4.29 21.46
CA GLU A 274 14.65 4.61 21.31
C GLU A 274 13.82 3.36 21.01
N ASN A 275 14.28 2.47 20.12
CA ASN A 275 13.63 1.19 19.87
C ASN A 275 13.50 0.37 21.15
N LYS A 276 14.56 0.29 21.95
CA LYS A 276 14.53 -0.40 23.25
C LYS A 276 13.49 0.21 24.19
N ARG A 277 13.46 1.55 24.32
CA ARG A 277 12.46 2.26 25.14
C ARG A 277 11.03 1.94 24.69
N LEU A 278 10.78 1.98 23.38
CA LEU A 278 9.46 1.69 22.81
C LEU A 278 9.06 0.22 23.02
N GLN A 279 10.00 -0.72 22.90
CA GLN A 279 9.74 -2.12 23.19
C GLN A 279 9.40 -2.36 24.65
N GLU A 280 10.10 -1.71 25.58
CA GLU A 280 9.78 -1.76 27.02
C GLU A 280 8.40 -1.18 27.32
N GLU A 281 8.03 -0.07 26.66
CA GLU A 281 6.70 0.55 26.76
C GLU A 281 5.60 -0.38 26.25
N ILE A 282 5.81 -1.00 25.07
CA ILE A 282 4.88 -1.98 24.49
C ILE A 282 4.72 -3.15 25.46
N ALA A 283 5.81 -3.73 25.96
CA ALA A 283 5.75 -4.85 26.91
C ALA A 283 5.00 -4.47 28.20
N ARG A 284 5.16 -3.23 28.69
CA ARG A 284 4.42 -2.73 29.85
C ARG A 284 2.92 -2.66 29.57
N LEU A 285 2.54 -2.08 28.43
CA LEU A 285 1.13 -1.94 28.02
C LEU A 285 0.49 -3.31 27.71
N GLU A 286 1.24 -4.24 27.13
CA GLU A 286 0.78 -5.60 26.90
C GLU A 286 0.53 -6.33 28.22
N LYS A 287 1.44 -6.20 29.20
CA LYS A 287 1.24 -6.74 30.55
C LYS A 287 0.05 -6.10 31.26
N GLU A 288 -0.15 -4.79 31.12
CA GLU A 288 -1.31 -4.09 31.66
C GLU A 288 -2.60 -4.63 31.02
N LYS A 289 -2.63 -4.77 29.69
CA LYS A 289 -3.75 -5.36 28.93
C LYS A 289 -4.03 -6.82 29.30
N GLU A 290 -2.99 -7.62 29.53
CA GLU A 290 -3.11 -9.00 30.03
C GLU A 290 -3.55 -9.07 31.49
N SER A 291 -3.36 -8.01 32.28
CA SER A 291 -3.88 -7.86 33.64
C SER A 291 -5.28 -7.22 33.70
N GLU A 292 -5.73 -6.57 32.62
CA GLU A 292 -7.10 -6.09 32.41
C GLU A 292 -8.22 -7.13 32.13
N PRO A 293 -8.02 -8.48 32.12
CA PRO A 293 -9.13 -9.43 32.00
C PRO A 293 -10.16 -9.28 33.12
N ASP A 294 -9.76 -8.75 34.27
CA ASP A 294 -10.64 -8.73 35.44
C ASP A 294 -11.67 -7.59 35.38
N ARG A 295 -11.34 -6.43 34.81
CA ARG A 295 -12.28 -5.30 34.82
C ARG A 295 -13.49 -5.55 33.91
N ARG A 296 -13.29 -6.06 32.69
CA ARG A 296 -14.41 -6.37 31.77
C ARG A 296 -15.20 -7.59 32.23
N VAL A 297 -14.56 -8.60 32.81
CA VAL A 297 -15.25 -9.77 33.36
C VAL A 297 -16.04 -9.38 34.61
N THR A 298 -15.44 -8.63 35.53
CA THR A 298 -16.13 -8.06 36.70
C THR A 298 -17.32 -7.20 36.28
N LEU A 299 -17.17 -6.31 35.30
CA LEU A 299 -18.29 -5.50 34.79
C LEU A 299 -19.39 -6.35 34.13
N ARG A 300 -19.03 -7.43 33.41
CA ARG A 300 -20.03 -8.38 32.88
C ARG A 300 -20.75 -9.12 34.00
N ASN A 301 -20.05 -9.54 35.05
CA ASN A 301 -20.65 -10.22 36.20
C ASN A 301 -21.60 -9.29 36.96
N VAL A 302 -21.19 -8.04 37.21
CA VAL A 302 -22.05 -7.01 37.83
C VAL A 302 -23.27 -6.74 36.96
N LYS A 303 -23.10 -6.59 35.64
CA LYS A 303 -24.23 -6.43 34.72
C LYS A 303 -25.20 -7.61 34.80
N SER A 304 -24.70 -8.84 34.79
CA SER A 304 -25.52 -10.04 34.89
C SER A 304 -26.27 -10.11 36.23
N SER A 305 -25.61 -9.76 37.34
CA SER A 305 -26.22 -9.71 38.67
C SER A 305 -27.36 -8.69 38.72
N LEU A 306 -27.08 -7.45 38.28
CA LEU A 306 -28.10 -6.39 38.25
C LEU A 306 -29.28 -6.75 37.34
N GLN A 307 -29.03 -7.43 36.23
CA GLN A 307 -30.09 -7.86 35.32
C GLN A 307 -30.97 -8.95 35.96
N ALA A 308 -30.40 -9.86 36.75
CA ALA A 308 -31.15 -10.83 37.53
C ALA A 308 -31.98 -10.15 38.65
N ASP A 309 -31.42 -9.14 39.31
CA ASP A 309 -32.14 -8.38 40.34
C ASP A 309 -33.31 -7.58 39.75
N VAL A 310 -33.15 -6.98 38.56
CA VAL A 310 -34.24 -6.33 37.83
C VAL A 310 -35.37 -7.32 37.55
N GLN A 311 -35.07 -8.53 37.08
CA GLN A 311 -36.10 -9.56 36.83
C GLN A 311 -36.82 -9.97 38.12
N LYS A 312 -36.09 -10.12 39.24
CA LYS A 312 -36.71 -10.40 40.54
C LYS A 312 -37.64 -9.28 40.98
N TYR A 313 -37.22 -8.02 40.87
CA TYR A 313 -38.06 -6.88 41.24
C TYR A 313 -39.28 -6.74 40.33
N GLN A 314 -39.15 -7.01 39.03
CA GLN A 314 -40.29 -7.05 38.11
C GLN A 314 -41.29 -8.14 38.48
N ALA A 315 -40.81 -9.35 38.79
CA ALA A 315 -41.69 -10.44 39.24
C ALA A 315 -42.38 -10.11 40.56
N TYR A 316 -41.65 -9.47 41.49
CA TYR A 316 -42.22 -9.01 42.76
C TYR A 316 -43.29 -7.93 42.57
N LEU A 317 -43.04 -6.94 41.71
CA LEU A 317 -44.01 -5.90 41.38
C LEU A 317 -45.26 -6.49 40.73
N ALA A 318 -45.12 -7.41 39.76
CA ALA A 318 -46.25 -8.08 39.13
C ALA A 318 -47.08 -8.88 40.15
N ASN A 319 -46.43 -9.51 41.13
CA ASN A 319 -47.13 -10.21 42.22
C ASN A 319 -47.89 -9.23 43.13
N LEU A 320 -47.30 -8.08 43.46
CA LEU A 320 -47.99 -7.03 44.22
C LEU A 320 -49.18 -6.45 43.45
N GLU A 321 -49.03 -6.17 42.16
CA GLU A 321 -50.12 -5.69 41.29
C GLU A 321 -51.26 -6.71 41.22
N SER A 322 -50.94 -8.00 41.07
CA SER A 322 -51.94 -9.06 41.15
C SER A 322 -52.63 -9.11 42.51
N HIS A 323 -51.90 -8.87 43.60
CA HIS A 323 -52.47 -8.87 44.94
C HIS A 323 -53.39 -7.67 45.18
N ILE A 324 -53.01 -6.49 44.70
CA ILE A 324 -53.85 -5.28 44.71
C ILE A 324 -55.14 -5.55 43.95
N ALA A 325 -55.07 -6.11 42.74
CA ALA A 325 -56.28 -6.43 41.96
C ALA A 325 -57.21 -7.42 42.69
N ILE A 326 -56.67 -8.39 43.41
CA ILE A 326 -57.47 -9.32 44.25
C ILE A 326 -58.13 -8.58 45.41
N LEU A 327 -57.42 -7.65 46.05
CA LEU A 327 -57.97 -6.86 47.15
C LEU A 327 -59.05 -5.90 46.65
N ASP A 328 -58.85 -5.26 45.51
CA ASP A 328 -59.86 -4.40 44.88
C ASP A 328 -61.13 -5.19 44.54
N GLN A 329 -60.98 -6.39 43.97
CA GLN A 329 -62.13 -7.26 43.70
C GLN A 329 -62.88 -7.66 44.98
N LYS A 330 -62.16 -7.95 46.06
CA LYS A 330 -62.77 -8.25 47.37
C LYS A 330 -63.46 -7.02 47.95
N LEU A 331 -62.86 -5.85 47.82
CA LEU A 331 -63.44 -4.60 48.28
C LEU A 331 -64.77 -4.32 47.56
N GLU A 332 -64.79 -4.49 46.23
CA GLU A 332 -66.00 -4.32 45.41
C GLU A 332 -67.09 -5.30 45.85
N SER A 333 -66.75 -6.59 45.98
CA SER A 333 -67.71 -7.62 46.44
C SER A 333 -68.29 -7.29 47.82
N VAL A 334 -67.47 -6.81 48.75
CA VAL A 334 -67.95 -6.42 50.09
C VAL A 334 -68.79 -5.15 50.01
N ASN A 335 -68.46 -4.21 49.13
CA ASN A 335 -69.25 -3.01 48.92
C ASN A 335 -70.65 -3.34 48.36
N ASP A 336 -70.72 -4.26 47.40
CA ASP A 336 -72.01 -4.78 46.87
C ASP A 336 -72.83 -5.49 47.97
N GLU A 337 -72.18 -6.28 48.83
CA GLU A 337 -72.82 -6.90 49.99
C GLU A 337 -73.34 -5.87 51.00
N VAL A 338 -72.60 -4.77 51.20
CA VAL A 338 -73.05 -3.67 52.06
C VAL A 338 -74.24 -2.94 51.44
N GLU A 339 -74.19 -2.61 50.15
CA GLU A 339 -75.29 -1.93 49.45
C GLU A 339 -76.58 -2.78 49.48
N THR A 340 -76.46 -4.08 49.23
CA THR A 340 -77.59 -5.01 49.32
C THR A 340 -78.16 -5.09 50.74
N ALA A 341 -77.31 -5.19 51.76
CA ALA A 341 -77.75 -5.17 53.16
C ALA A 341 -78.40 -3.83 53.56
N GLU A 342 -77.89 -2.70 53.08
CA GLU A 342 -78.50 -1.37 53.29
C GLU A 342 -79.89 -1.28 52.66
N MET A 343 -80.07 -1.79 51.43
CA MET A 343 -81.39 -1.88 50.79
C MET A 343 -82.35 -2.76 51.58
N GLU A 344 -81.91 -3.92 52.07
CA GLU A 344 -82.73 -4.81 52.90
C GLU A 344 -83.15 -4.14 54.21
N VAL A 345 -82.23 -3.43 54.88
CA VAL A 345 -82.53 -2.66 56.09
C VAL A 345 -83.57 -1.58 55.80
N GLU A 346 -83.45 -0.86 54.68
CA GLU A 346 -84.40 0.18 54.31
C GLU A 346 -85.78 -0.40 53.96
N ALA A 347 -85.82 -1.52 53.24
CA ALA A 347 -87.06 -2.25 52.97
C ALA A 347 -87.74 -2.72 54.27
N MET A 348 -86.97 -3.25 55.22
CA MET A 348 -87.47 -3.67 56.54
C MET A 348 -87.97 -2.49 57.37
N LYS A 349 -87.33 -1.31 57.30
CA LYS A 349 -87.83 -0.09 57.94
C LYS A 349 -89.15 0.37 57.34
N GLN A 350 -89.28 0.36 56.02
CA GLN A 350 -90.52 0.71 55.32
C GLN A 350 -91.66 -0.25 55.71
N GLU A 351 -91.40 -1.55 55.75
CA GLU A 351 -92.39 -2.54 56.19
C GLU A 351 -92.76 -2.35 57.67
N ASN A 352 -91.80 -2.07 58.54
CA ASN A 352 -92.07 -1.79 59.95
C ASN A 352 -92.92 -0.51 60.12
N ALA A 353 -92.64 0.54 59.34
CA ALA A 353 -93.47 1.76 59.31
C ALA A 353 -94.90 1.46 58.80
N ARG A 354 -95.04 0.62 57.77
CA ARG A 354 -96.34 0.16 57.27
C ARG A 354 -97.12 -0.61 58.33
N LEU A 355 -96.48 -1.55 59.02
CA LEU A 355 -97.09 -2.34 60.10
C LEU A 355 -97.50 -1.46 61.29
N ARG A 356 -96.67 -0.48 61.68
CA ARG A 356 -97.02 0.52 62.71
C ARG A 356 -98.24 1.34 62.29
N HIS A 357 -98.29 1.84 61.05
CA HIS A 357 -99.45 2.56 60.54
C HIS A 357 -100.73 1.71 60.54
N ILE A 358 -100.62 0.41 60.24
CA ILE A 358 -101.76 -0.51 60.36
C ILE A 358 -102.20 -0.62 61.82
N LEU A 359 -101.27 -0.84 62.74
CA LEU A 359 -101.55 -0.96 64.17
C LEU A 359 -102.23 0.30 64.73
N ASP A 360 -101.71 1.48 64.42
CA ASP A 360 -102.24 2.77 64.90
C ASP A 360 -103.68 3.04 64.38
N ASN A 361 -104.03 2.50 63.22
CA ASN A 361 -105.35 2.66 62.60
C ASN A 361 -106.32 1.48 62.88
N GLN A 362 -105.94 0.52 63.72
CA GLN A 362 -106.85 -0.53 64.14
C GLN A 362 -107.93 0.03 65.08
N LYS A 363 -109.20 -0.18 64.70
CA LYS A 363 -110.37 0.35 65.42
C LYS A 363 -110.66 -0.36 66.75
N TYR A 364 -110.07 -1.52 66.97
CA TYR A 364 -110.29 -2.34 68.16
C TYR A 364 -108.94 -2.74 68.73
N SER A 365 -108.73 -2.45 70.01
CA SER A 365 -107.53 -2.91 70.70
C SER A 365 -107.58 -4.44 70.86
N ALA A 366 -106.42 -5.08 71.05
CA ALA A 366 -106.36 -6.49 71.42
C ALA A 366 -107.24 -6.80 72.64
N ALA A 367 -107.28 -5.87 73.61
CA ALA A 367 -108.15 -5.95 74.78
C ALA A 367 -109.65 -5.82 74.43
N ASP A 368 -110.01 -5.05 73.40
CA ASP A 368 -111.40 -4.96 72.92
C ASP A 368 -111.82 -6.23 72.19
N ILE A 369 -110.93 -6.85 71.40
CA ILE A 369 -111.18 -8.14 70.76
C ILE A 369 -111.34 -9.24 71.83
N GLU A 370 -110.52 -9.23 72.88
CA GLU A 370 -110.67 -10.14 74.02
C GLU A 370 -112.00 -9.94 74.76
N ARG A 371 -112.43 -8.68 74.99
CA ARG A 371 -113.74 -8.37 75.59
C ARG A 371 -114.90 -8.86 74.71
N ILE A 372 -114.86 -8.60 73.40
CA ILE A 372 -115.87 -9.08 72.45
C ILE A 372 -115.92 -10.62 72.43
N ASN A 373 -114.77 -11.29 72.48
CA ASN A 373 -114.72 -12.75 72.56
C ASN A 373 -115.29 -13.30 73.89
N HIS A 374 -115.08 -12.58 74.99
CA HIS A 374 -115.65 -12.92 76.29
C HIS A 374 -117.18 -12.77 76.29
N GLU A 375 -117.70 -11.62 75.84
CA GLU A 375 -119.14 -11.37 75.68
C GLU A 375 -119.79 -12.39 74.74
N ARG A 376 -119.14 -12.73 73.61
CA ARG A 376 -119.60 -13.78 72.70
C ARG A 376 -119.70 -15.13 73.41
N ASN A 377 -118.71 -15.48 74.23
CA ASN A 377 -118.72 -16.74 74.97
C ASN A 377 -119.83 -16.77 76.05
N GLU A 378 -120.10 -15.66 76.75
CA GLU A 378 -121.20 -15.59 77.72
C GLU A 378 -122.58 -15.72 77.05
N LEU A 379 -122.78 -15.05 75.91
CA LEU A 379 -124.00 -15.19 75.12
C LEU A 379 -124.19 -16.64 74.65
N GLN A 380 -123.11 -17.30 74.22
CA GLN A 380 -123.16 -18.71 73.84
C GLN A 380 -123.54 -19.62 75.01
N GLN A 381 -123.04 -19.36 76.22
CA GLN A 381 -123.44 -20.09 77.42
C GLN A 381 -124.92 -19.87 77.76
N THR A 382 -125.42 -18.65 77.57
CA THR A 382 -126.83 -18.31 77.80
C THR A 382 -127.75 -19.05 76.84
N ILE A 383 -127.39 -19.10 75.54
CA ILE A 383 -128.12 -19.88 74.53
C ILE A 383 -128.18 -21.36 74.95
N ASN A 384 -127.03 -21.95 75.30
CA ASN A 384 -126.97 -23.36 75.71
C ASN A 384 -127.85 -23.66 76.93
N LYS A 385 -127.97 -22.73 77.87
CA LYS A 385 -128.84 -22.88 79.05
C LYS A 385 -130.32 -22.88 78.65
N LEU A 386 -130.73 -21.91 77.83
CA LEU A 386 -132.11 -21.81 77.35
C LEU A 386 -132.50 -23.00 76.47
N THR A 387 -131.58 -23.55 75.67
CA THR A 387 -131.82 -24.77 74.90
C THR A 387 -132.09 -25.97 75.81
N LYS A 388 -131.35 -26.12 76.91
CA LYS A 388 -131.60 -27.21 77.88
C LYS A 388 -132.92 -27.05 78.63
N GLU A 389 -133.31 -25.82 78.96
CA GLU A 389 -134.62 -25.55 79.58
C GLU A 389 -135.77 -25.89 78.60
N LEU A 390 -135.61 -25.58 77.31
CA LEU A 390 -136.56 -25.96 76.26
C LEU A 390 -136.66 -27.49 76.11
N GLU A 391 -135.54 -28.20 76.03
CA GLU A 391 -135.52 -29.67 75.95
C GLU A 391 -136.19 -30.32 77.18
N ALA A 392 -136.03 -29.75 78.37
CA ALA A 392 -136.67 -30.23 79.58
C ALA A 392 -138.20 -30.05 79.56
N GLU A 393 -138.69 -28.92 79.04
CA GLU A 393 -140.12 -28.66 78.84
C GLU A 393 -140.71 -29.57 77.75
N GLU A 394 -140.02 -29.78 76.63
CA GLU A 394 -140.44 -30.75 75.60
C GLU A 394 -140.53 -32.17 76.16
N HIS A 395 -139.59 -32.57 77.01
CA HIS A 395 -139.62 -33.88 77.66
C HIS A 395 -140.77 -34.00 78.69
N GLN A 396 -141.18 -32.90 79.33
CA GLN A 396 -142.39 -32.89 80.16
C GLN A 396 -143.66 -33.01 79.31
N LEU A 397 -143.74 -32.28 78.21
CA LEU A 397 -144.86 -32.33 77.27
C LEU A 397 -145.04 -33.74 76.69
N TRP A 398 -143.95 -34.39 76.28
CA TRP A 398 -143.96 -35.76 75.79
C TRP A 398 -144.47 -36.75 76.85
N ASN A 399 -144.06 -36.58 78.12
CA ASN A 399 -144.55 -37.42 79.22
C ASN A 399 -146.05 -37.22 79.51
N GLU A 400 -146.56 -35.99 79.37
CA GLU A 400 -147.99 -35.66 79.46
C GLU A 400 -148.78 -36.28 78.29
N GLU A 401 -148.28 -36.18 77.05
CA GLU A 401 -148.90 -36.80 75.88
C GLU A 401 -148.94 -38.34 75.98
N LEU A 402 -147.88 -38.96 76.53
CA LEU A 402 -147.83 -40.41 76.75
C LEU A 402 -148.86 -40.88 77.78
N LYS A 403 -149.11 -40.08 78.84
CA LYS A 403 -150.18 -40.32 79.82
C LYS A 403 -151.56 -40.17 79.18
N TYR A 404 -151.74 -39.18 78.33
CA TYR A 404 -153.00 -38.95 77.63
C TYR A 404 -153.31 -40.08 76.62
N ALA A 405 -152.30 -40.58 75.90
CA ALA A 405 -152.43 -41.70 74.97
C ALA A 405 -152.79 -43.01 75.68
N ARG A 406 -152.18 -43.31 76.83
CA ARG A 406 -152.49 -44.52 77.62
C ARG A 406 -153.93 -44.56 78.16
N ASN A 407 -154.52 -43.42 78.45
CA ASN A 407 -155.91 -43.35 78.93
C ASN A 407 -156.94 -43.49 77.80
N LYS A 408 -156.54 -43.40 76.52
CA LYS A 408 -157.44 -43.55 75.36
C LYS A 408 -157.57 -44.98 74.82
N GLU A 409 -156.75 -45.93 75.29
CA GLU A 409 -156.83 -47.35 74.91
C GLU A 409 -157.61 -48.22 75.92
N ALA A 410 -158.17 -47.61 76.97
CA ALA A 410 -159.00 -48.28 77.96
C ALA A 410 -160.38 -47.61 78.10
N VAL A 411 -161.27 -47.95 77.16
CA VAL A 411 -162.76 -47.89 77.22
C VAL A 411 -163.44 -46.52 77.37
#